data_AF-A0A7V8XXS6-F1
#
_entry.id   AF-A0A7V8XXS6-F1
#
_cell.length_a   1.000
_cell.length_b   1.000
_cell.length_c   1.000
_cell.angle_alpha   90.00
_cell.angle_beta   90.00
_cell.angle_gamma   90.00
#
_symmetry.space_group_name_H-M   'P 1'
#
loop_
_entity.id
_entity.type
_entity.pdbx_description
1 polymer ?
#
loop_
_entity_poly.entity_id
_entity_poly.type
_entity_poly.pdbx_seq_one_letter_code
_entity_poly.pdbx_strand_id
1 'polypeptide(L)'
;MSDARWGDPREYDDRDREDERPRVYDERHRDDNDPRDNVMRDLDLPRGDDRELVVDRNRVYELNGEDSRTLAAVGTFRVVPEQDLDSYHNTIDHLRDEGLVKTIDLGDERRGVVLTKEGRDLRDSHSLDRDDEPSQAFYAGVSRSREVDHDSNLYATYRQEEARLRDDHGNLEIRRVVLEQDLKREYQEFLQERNRDCSDSDGRPNRDEDEIRDWARERDLPYFDGQVHFPDYRIEYEVDGRERHEDVELFTPTTAALTPPAAPRPASASTSSDPAVAAVVPDRIRASWRNSYDARIPARPDVRQRQYQPGDGPRGLRLHATTA
;
A
#
# COMPACT_ATOMS: atom_id res chain seq x y z
N MET A 1 61.45 -0.40 -68.44
CA MET A 1 60.80 -1.56 -69.10
C MET A 1 59.75 -2.04 -68.11
N SER A 2 58.52 -1.51 -68.18
CA SER A 2 57.34 -2.15 -68.80
C SER A 2 56.99 -3.44 -68.01
N ASP A 3 55.86 -3.62 -67.36
CA ASP A 3 54.49 -3.36 -67.83
C ASP A 3 53.51 -3.29 -66.65
N ALA A 4 52.45 -2.51 -66.85
CA ALA A 4 51.25 -2.52 -66.01
C ALA A 4 50.18 -3.41 -66.68
N ARG A 5 49.47 -4.23 -65.90
CA ARG A 5 48.21 -4.84 -66.34
C ARG A 5 47.19 -4.82 -65.20
N TRP A 6 46.04 -4.22 -65.52
CA TRP A 6 44.89 -3.89 -64.68
C TRP A 6 43.88 -5.04 -64.50
N GLY A 7 43.06 -4.92 -63.44
CA GLY A 7 41.74 -5.55 -63.21
C GLY A 7 41.74 -6.48 -61.99
N ASP A 8 40.89 -6.41 -60.97
CA ASP A 8 39.58 -5.77 -60.73
C ASP A 8 39.37 -5.71 -59.18
N PRO A 9 38.49 -4.85 -58.61
CA PRO A 9 38.46 -4.49 -57.20
C PRO A 9 37.41 -5.25 -56.38
N ARG A 10 37.65 -5.25 -55.06
CA ARG A 10 36.76 -5.59 -53.92
C ARG A 10 37.26 -6.81 -53.17
N GLU A 11 38.07 -6.55 -52.16
CA GLU A 11 37.88 -7.23 -50.87
C GLU A 11 37.94 -6.13 -49.82
N TYR A 12 36.73 -5.77 -49.37
CA TYR A 12 36.54 -4.94 -48.19
C TYR A 12 37.04 -5.73 -46.98
N ASP A 13 37.83 -5.02 -46.18
CA ASP A 13 38.04 -5.16 -44.74
C ASP A 13 36.98 -6.01 -44.01
N ASP A 14 37.21 -7.32 -43.91
CA ASP A 14 36.58 -8.17 -42.89
C ASP A 14 37.44 -8.14 -41.63
N ARG A 15 37.46 -6.97 -40.99
CA ARG A 15 37.69 -6.88 -39.55
C ARG A 15 36.35 -6.49 -38.93
N ASP A 16 36.03 -7.16 -37.83
CA ASP A 16 34.83 -7.02 -37.01
C ASP A 16 33.67 -7.98 -37.36
N ARG A 17 33.82 -9.24 -36.98
CA ARG A 17 32.71 -10.08 -36.48
C ARG A 17 33.22 -11.35 -35.77
N GLU A 18 33.91 -11.16 -34.66
CA GLU A 18 34.04 -12.21 -33.63
C GLU A 18 33.51 -11.63 -32.32
N ASP A 19 32.19 -11.68 -32.14
CA ASP A 19 31.53 -11.87 -30.83
C ASP A 19 30.00 -11.99 -31.01
N GLU A 20 29.55 -12.80 -31.99
CA GLU A 20 28.22 -13.41 -31.93
C GLU A 20 28.31 -14.63 -31.01
N ARG A 21 28.53 -14.38 -29.71
CA ARG A 21 28.07 -15.33 -28.72
C ARG A 21 26.55 -15.28 -28.76
N PRO A 22 25.84 -16.40 -29.00
CA PRO A 22 24.42 -16.46 -28.73
C PRO A 22 24.27 -15.99 -27.28
N ARG A 23 23.62 -14.85 -27.08
CA ARG A 23 23.03 -14.55 -25.77
C ARG A 23 21.96 -15.61 -25.61
N VAL A 24 22.38 -16.74 -25.07
CA VAL A 24 21.50 -17.68 -24.39
C VAL A 24 20.80 -16.77 -23.39
N TYR A 25 19.56 -16.42 -23.71
CA TYR A 25 18.63 -15.93 -22.72
C TYR A 25 18.68 -17.00 -21.63
N ASP A 26 19.34 -16.68 -20.53
CA ASP A 26 19.37 -17.55 -19.38
C ASP A 26 17.90 -17.65 -18.95
N GLU A 27 17.22 -18.72 -19.34
CA GLU A 27 15.89 -19.14 -18.84
C GLU A 27 15.96 -19.47 -17.33
N ARG A 28 17.08 -19.18 -16.67
CA ARG A 28 17.27 -19.27 -15.24
C ARG A 28 16.83 -17.94 -14.62
N HIS A 29 15.76 -18.04 -13.82
CA HIS A 29 15.03 -17.01 -13.08
C HIS A 29 13.69 -16.57 -13.66
N ARG A 30 12.86 -17.52 -14.11
CA ARG A 30 11.49 -17.49 -13.57
C ARG A 30 11.62 -17.81 -12.09
N ASP A 31 11.75 -16.78 -11.26
CA ASP A 31 11.43 -16.95 -9.85
C ASP A 31 9.95 -17.28 -9.82
N ASP A 32 9.62 -18.58 -9.82
CA ASP A 32 8.24 -19.08 -9.66
C ASP A 32 7.62 -18.64 -8.31
N ASN A 33 8.34 -17.83 -7.52
CA ASN A 33 7.97 -17.25 -6.24
C ASN A 33 8.30 -15.74 -6.13
N ASP A 34 8.21 -14.96 -7.22
CA ASP A 34 8.29 -13.50 -7.10
C ASP A 34 7.24 -13.00 -6.08
N PRO A 35 7.64 -12.36 -4.97
CA PRO A 35 6.69 -11.98 -3.93
C PRO A 35 5.66 -10.93 -4.39
N ARG A 36 5.91 -10.25 -5.52
CA ARG A 36 4.92 -9.35 -6.14
C ARG A 36 3.75 -10.12 -6.75
N ASP A 37 3.92 -11.40 -7.09
CA ASP A 37 2.82 -12.23 -7.59
C ASP A 37 1.73 -12.46 -6.53
N ASN A 38 2.09 -12.42 -5.24
CA ASN A 38 1.14 -12.54 -4.13
C ASN A 38 0.10 -11.42 -4.16
N VAL A 39 0.55 -10.17 -4.35
CA VAL A 39 -0.33 -8.99 -4.40
C VAL A 39 -0.99 -8.78 -5.77
N MET A 40 -0.60 -9.56 -6.76
CA MET A 40 -1.20 -9.59 -8.11
C MET A 40 -2.32 -10.62 -8.23
N ARG A 41 -2.53 -11.49 -7.24
CA ARG A 41 -3.49 -12.61 -7.30
C ARG A 41 -4.92 -12.19 -7.66
N ASP A 42 -5.33 -11.02 -7.19
CA ASP A 42 -6.68 -10.48 -7.39
C ASP A 42 -6.80 -9.58 -8.63
N LEU A 43 -5.80 -9.60 -9.53
CA LEU A 43 -5.78 -8.78 -10.74
C LEU A 43 -5.89 -9.63 -12.01
N ASP A 44 -6.79 -9.21 -12.90
CA ASP A 44 -6.91 -9.69 -14.29
C ASP A 44 -6.01 -8.87 -15.20
N LEU A 45 -4.70 -8.94 -14.97
CA LEU A 45 -3.68 -8.29 -15.78
C LEU A 45 -2.73 -9.32 -16.41
N PRO A 46 -2.07 -8.99 -17.53
CA PRO A 46 -1.13 -9.88 -18.19
C PRO A 46 -0.08 -10.41 -17.21
N ARG A 47 0.21 -11.72 -17.29
CA ARG A 47 1.22 -12.39 -16.45
C ARG A 47 2.44 -12.90 -17.23
N GLY A 48 2.32 -12.97 -18.56
CA GLY A 48 3.36 -13.45 -19.46
C GLY A 48 4.44 -12.41 -19.76
N ASP A 49 5.52 -12.84 -20.40
CA ASP A 49 6.64 -11.97 -20.74
C ASP A 49 6.31 -11.02 -21.92
N ASP A 50 5.38 -11.45 -22.79
CA ASP A 50 4.92 -10.70 -23.95
C ASP A 50 3.96 -9.56 -23.54
N ARG A 51 4.04 -8.44 -24.28
CA ARG A 51 3.11 -7.32 -24.10
C ARG A 51 1.75 -7.66 -24.70
N GLU A 52 0.71 -7.46 -23.90
CA GLU A 52 -0.69 -7.66 -24.26
C GLU A 52 -1.47 -6.35 -24.14
N LEU A 53 -2.51 -6.20 -24.96
CA LEU A 53 -3.35 -5.01 -24.95
C LEU A 53 -4.35 -5.07 -23.79
N VAL A 54 -4.24 -4.15 -22.85
CA VAL A 54 -5.16 -3.99 -21.72
C VAL A 54 -6.02 -2.76 -21.94
N VAL A 55 -7.33 -2.95 -22.00
CA VAL A 55 -8.30 -1.88 -22.23
C VAL A 55 -8.86 -1.40 -20.90
N ASP A 56 -8.78 -0.10 -20.63
CA ASP A 56 -9.52 0.55 -19.54
C ASP A 56 -10.26 1.78 -20.06
N ARG A 57 -11.59 1.75 -19.93
CA ARG A 57 -12.50 2.81 -20.38
C ARG A 57 -12.23 3.19 -21.85
N ASN A 58 -11.52 4.30 -22.09
CA ASN A 58 -11.21 4.85 -23.40
C ASN A 58 -9.70 4.82 -23.71
N ARG A 59 -8.91 4.06 -22.96
CA ARG A 59 -7.46 3.91 -23.13
C ARG A 59 -7.10 2.45 -23.36
N VAL A 60 -6.04 2.25 -24.13
CA VAL A 60 -5.44 0.94 -24.39
C VAL A 60 -3.99 1.05 -23.99
N TYR A 61 -3.55 0.14 -23.13
CA TYR A 61 -2.19 0.03 -22.63
C TYR A 61 -1.56 -1.25 -23.18
N GLU A 62 -0.26 -1.24 -23.43
CA GLU A 62 0.51 -2.45 -23.75
C GLU A 62 1.29 -2.88 -22.51
N LEU A 63 0.80 -3.91 -21.81
CA LEU A 63 1.37 -4.37 -20.53
C LEU A 63 1.81 -5.82 -20.61
N ASN A 64 2.90 -6.15 -19.94
CA ASN A 64 3.30 -7.54 -19.70
C ASN A 64 3.22 -7.90 -18.21
N GLY A 65 3.70 -9.09 -17.85
CA GLY A 65 3.76 -9.60 -16.48
C GLY A 65 4.60 -8.74 -15.55
N GLU A 66 5.74 -8.24 -16.01
CA GLU A 66 6.63 -7.42 -15.21
C GLU A 66 6.04 -6.03 -14.92
N ASP A 67 5.38 -5.42 -15.93
CA ASP A 67 4.60 -4.20 -15.75
C ASP A 67 3.51 -4.39 -14.70
N SER A 68 2.77 -5.48 -14.81
CA SER A 68 1.64 -5.80 -13.94
C SER A 68 2.06 -6.10 -12.49
N ARG A 69 3.16 -6.84 -12.28
CA ARG A 69 3.77 -7.06 -10.95
C ARG A 69 4.23 -5.75 -10.31
N THR A 70 4.85 -4.88 -11.11
CA THR A 70 5.32 -3.57 -10.66
C THR A 70 4.14 -2.69 -10.24
N LEU A 71 3.07 -2.64 -11.04
CA LEU A 71 1.84 -1.91 -10.71
C LEU A 71 1.19 -2.43 -9.43
N ALA A 72 1.14 -3.75 -9.25
CA ALA A 72 0.59 -4.36 -8.05
C ALA A 72 1.40 -3.94 -6.80
N ALA A 73 2.72 -4.11 -6.82
CA ALA A 73 3.59 -3.73 -5.71
C ALA A 73 3.49 -2.23 -5.38
N VAL A 74 3.62 -1.36 -6.37
CA VAL A 74 3.56 0.09 -6.17
C VAL A 74 2.17 0.51 -5.65
N GLY A 75 1.10 -0.11 -6.14
CA GLY A 75 -0.25 0.14 -5.67
C GLY A 75 -0.47 -0.30 -4.23
N THR A 76 0.09 -1.44 -3.81
CA THR A 76 -0.03 -1.92 -2.42
C THR A 76 0.71 -1.02 -1.44
N PHE A 77 1.94 -0.60 -1.75
CA PHE A 77 2.82 0.07 -0.79
C PHE A 77 2.90 1.60 -0.91
N ARG A 78 2.09 2.22 -1.80
CA ARG A 78 2.03 3.68 -2.10
C ARG A 78 3.30 4.29 -2.68
N VAL A 79 4.44 4.06 -2.02
CA VAL A 79 5.78 4.55 -2.38
C VAL A 79 6.75 3.39 -2.32
N VAL A 80 7.37 3.07 -3.45
CA VAL A 80 8.41 2.03 -3.51
C VAL A 80 9.68 2.61 -4.11
N PRO A 81 10.84 2.56 -3.42
CA PRO A 81 12.11 2.98 -4.01
C PRO A 81 12.40 2.20 -5.30
N GLU A 82 12.85 2.90 -6.35
CA GLU A 82 13.15 2.28 -7.66
C GLU A 82 14.18 1.14 -7.53
N GLN A 83 15.12 1.28 -6.59
CA GLN A 83 16.18 0.32 -6.32
C GLN A 83 15.71 -0.95 -5.60
N ASP A 84 14.55 -0.90 -4.93
CA ASP A 84 13.99 -2.04 -4.21
C ASP A 84 13.05 -2.84 -5.12
N LEU A 85 12.55 -2.24 -6.20
CA LEU A 85 11.86 -2.95 -7.26
C LEU A 85 12.88 -3.81 -8.00
N ASP A 86 12.70 -5.13 -8.00
CA ASP A 86 13.41 -6.08 -8.87
C ASP A 86 13.04 -5.91 -10.36
N SER A 87 12.52 -4.74 -10.73
CA SER A 87 12.07 -4.38 -12.06
C SER A 87 13.22 -3.84 -12.89
N TYR A 88 13.21 -4.17 -14.18
CA TYR A 88 14.12 -3.54 -15.12
C TYR A 88 13.80 -2.04 -15.24
N HIS A 89 14.83 -1.20 -15.39
CA HIS A 89 14.65 0.25 -15.56
C HIS A 89 13.70 0.61 -16.72
N ASN A 90 13.70 -0.19 -17.80
CA ASN A 90 12.79 0.02 -18.93
C ASN A 90 11.31 -0.26 -18.58
N THR A 91 11.01 -1.14 -17.61
CA THR A 91 9.63 -1.36 -17.09
C THR A 91 9.12 -0.10 -16.42
N ILE A 92 9.93 0.52 -15.55
CA ILE A 92 9.55 1.75 -14.83
C ILE A 92 9.38 2.92 -15.83
N ASP A 93 10.30 3.06 -16.78
CA ASP A 93 10.18 4.09 -17.82
C ASP A 93 8.93 3.86 -18.69
N HIS A 94 8.65 2.63 -19.09
CA HIS A 94 7.45 2.28 -19.86
C HIS A 94 6.16 2.61 -19.10
N LEU A 95 6.02 2.15 -17.86
CA LEU A 95 4.85 2.43 -17.02
C LEU A 95 4.66 3.93 -16.77
N ARG A 96 5.76 4.70 -16.71
CA ARG A 96 5.73 6.16 -16.59
C ARG A 96 5.26 6.81 -17.88
N ASP A 97 5.72 6.33 -19.02
CA ASP A 97 5.34 6.84 -20.35
C ASP A 97 3.84 6.54 -20.64
N GLU A 98 3.33 5.41 -20.18
CA GLU A 98 1.89 5.07 -20.16
C GLU A 98 1.08 5.89 -19.13
N GLY A 99 1.77 6.63 -18.24
CA GLY A 99 1.15 7.48 -17.22
C GLY A 99 0.53 6.70 -16.05
N LEU A 100 0.87 5.42 -15.88
CA LEU A 100 0.34 4.54 -14.83
C LEU A 100 1.11 4.69 -13.51
N VAL A 101 2.38 5.06 -13.60
CA VAL A 101 3.21 5.41 -12.43
C VAL A 101 3.86 6.78 -12.61
N LYS A 102 4.34 7.34 -11.52
CA LYS A 102 5.22 8.52 -11.54
C LYS A 102 6.39 8.33 -10.58
N THR A 103 7.53 8.93 -10.93
CA THR A 103 8.70 8.98 -10.06
C THR A 103 8.67 10.25 -9.20
N ILE A 104 9.02 10.11 -7.93
CA ILE A 104 9.24 11.20 -6.97
C ILE A 104 10.67 11.17 -6.44
N ASP A 105 11.16 12.31 -6.00
CA ASP A 105 12.46 12.44 -5.33
C ASP A 105 12.31 12.05 -3.84
N LEU A 106 13.13 11.11 -3.38
CA LEU A 106 13.21 10.67 -1.97
C LEU A 106 14.40 11.29 -1.23
N GLY A 107 15.19 12.15 -1.89
CA GLY A 107 16.46 12.65 -1.38
C GLY A 107 17.59 11.63 -1.50
N ASP A 108 18.82 12.10 -1.27
CA ASP A 108 20.05 11.28 -1.38
C ASP A 108 20.18 10.55 -2.72
N GLU A 109 19.78 11.21 -3.82
CA GLU A 109 19.77 10.65 -5.18
C GLU A 109 18.84 9.44 -5.37
N ARG A 110 18.02 9.11 -4.36
CA ARG A 110 17.03 8.04 -4.41
C ARG A 110 15.74 8.52 -5.04
N ARG A 111 15.15 7.65 -5.84
CA ARG A 111 13.88 7.88 -6.54
C ARG A 111 12.85 6.86 -6.07
N GLY A 112 11.62 7.32 -5.87
CA GLY A 112 10.49 6.48 -5.48
C GLY A 112 9.45 6.43 -6.59
N VAL A 113 8.85 5.27 -6.79
CA VAL A 113 7.75 5.06 -7.72
C VAL A 113 6.44 5.09 -6.94
N VAL A 114 5.45 5.81 -7.45
CA VAL A 114 4.09 5.84 -6.88
C VAL A 114 3.05 5.64 -7.98
N LEU A 115 1.94 5.00 -7.64
CA LEU A 115 0.85 4.74 -8.58
C LEU A 115 0.12 6.05 -8.88
N THR A 116 -0.23 6.29 -10.15
CA THR A 116 -1.08 7.44 -10.52
C THR A 116 -2.55 7.12 -10.28
N LYS A 117 -3.43 8.11 -10.48
CA LYS A 117 -4.87 7.84 -10.43
C LYS A 117 -5.28 6.95 -11.59
N GLU A 118 -4.69 7.17 -12.76
CA GLU A 118 -4.88 6.37 -13.96
C GLU A 118 -4.42 4.92 -13.74
N GLY A 119 -3.27 4.71 -13.10
CA GLY A 119 -2.79 3.38 -12.71
C GLY A 119 -3.72 2.67 -11.73
N ARG A 120 -4.24 3.42 -10.75
CA ARG A 120 -5.23 2.86 -9.81
C ARG A 120 -6.55 2.54 -10.50
N ASP A 121 -7.07 3.43 -11.34
CA ASP A 121 -8.33 3.25 -12.06
C ASP A 121 -8.27 2.03 -12.99
N LEU A 122 -7.16 1.89 -13.74
CA LEU A 122 -6.87 0.69 -14.55
C LEU A 122 -6.90 -0.58 -13.69
N ARG A 123 -6.30 -0.53 -12.50
CA ARG A 123 -6.26 -1.70 -11.64
C ARG A 123 -7.62 -2.00 -11.01
N ASP A 124 -8.35 -0.98 -10.57
CA ASP A 124 -9.69 -1.12 -9.98
C ASP A 124 -10.68 -1.70 -11.01
N SER A 125 -10.53 -1.40 -12.31
CA SER A 125 -11.38 -1.97 -13.38
C SER A 125 -11.03 -3.41 -13.78
N HIS A 126 -9.83 -3.88 -13.42
CA HIS A 126 -9.34 -5.25 -13.65
C HIS A 126 -9.18 -6.02 -12.33
N SER A 127 -9.90 -5.60 -11.28
CA SER A 127 -9.97 -6.33 -10.01
C SER A 127 -10.88 -7.55 -10.17
N LEU A 128 -10.39 -8.72 -9.79
CA LEU A 128 -11.18 -9.94 -9.70
C LEU A 128 -11.93 -9.93 -8.37
N ASP A 129 -13.20 -9.51 -8.38
CA ASP A 129 -14.06 -9.62 -7.21
C ASP A 129 -14.26 -11.11 -6.88
N ARG A 130 -13.70 -11.56 -5.75
CA ARG A 130 -14.00 -12.87 -5.16
C ARG A 130 -15.14 -12.66 -4.19
N ASP A 131 -16.27 -13.33 -4.45
CA ASP A 131 -17.55 -13.07 -3.76
C ASP A 131 -17.50 -13.22 -2.21
N ASP A 132 -16.46 -13.84 -1.63
CA ASP A 132 -16.39 -14.16 -0.20
C ASP A 132 -15.10 -13.72 0.54
N GLU A 133 -14.12 -13.10 -0.13
CA GLU A 133 -12.84 -12.68 0.49
C GLU A 133 -12.52 -11.20 0.20
N PRO A 134 -12.11 -10.41 1.20
CA PRO A 134 -11.80 -9.01 0.96
C PRO A 134 -10.45 -8.86 0.24
N SER A 135 -10.50 -8.33 -0.98
CA SER A 135 -9.36 -8.19 -1.90
C SER A 135 -8.26 -7.25 -1.40
N GLN A 136 -7.07 -7.36 -2.00
CA GLN A 136 -5.97 -6.43 -1.77
C GLN A 136 -6.42 -4.97 -2.00
N ALA A 137 -6.14 -4.10 -1.03
CA ALA A 137 -6.33 -2.66 -1.18
C ALA A 137 -5.12 -2.01 -1.87
N PHE A 138 -5.36 -0.96 -2.66
CA PHE A 138 -4.29 -0.28 -3.39
C PHE A 138 -4.53 1.23 -3.46
N TYR A 139 -3.44 1.97 -3.62
CA TYR A 139 -3.34 3.37 -3.35
C TYR A 139 -2.73 4.14 -4.50
N ALA A 140 -3.27 5.35 -4.75
CA ALA A 140 -2.73 6.28 -5.72
C ALA A 140 -2.06 7.47 -5.03
N GLY A 141 -0.84 7.77 -5.45
CA GLY A 141 -0.06 8.93 -5.00
C GLY A 141 0.43 8.83 -3.56
N VAL A 142 0.90 9.97 -3.05
CA VAL A 142 1.44 10.12 -1.70
C VAL A 142 0.36 10.68 -0.78
N SER A 143 0.12 10.07 0.37
CA SER A 143 -0.86 10.54 1.38
C SER A 143 -0.48 11.91 1.94
N ARG A 144 0.77 12.06 2.40
CA ARG A 144 1.35 13.29 2.95
C ARG A 144 2.86 13.31 2.70
N SER A 145 3.42 14.47 2.35
CA SER A 145 4.87 14.61 2.10
C SER A 145 5.75 14.16 3.28
N ARG A 146 5.28 14.38 4.52
CA ARG A 146 5.98 13.95 5.74
C ARG A 146 5.96 12.43 5.99
N GLU A 147 5.12 11.71 5.27
CA GLU A 147 4.99 10.24 5.38
C GLU A 147 5.80 9.54 4.28
N VAL A 148 6.38 10.27 3.30
CA VAL A 148 7.13 9.68 2.17
C VAL A 148 8.28 8.80 2.64
N ASP A 149 9.12 9.29 3.55
CA ASP A 149 10.24 8.52 4.06
C ASP A 149 9.79 7.25 4.77
N HIS A 150 8.70 7.34 5.53
CA HIS A 150 8.11 6.19 6.22
C HIS A 150 7.54 5.18 5.22
N ASP A 151 6.66 5.62 4.31
CA ASP A 151 6.02 4.79 3.29
C ASP A 151 7.06 4.10 2.40
N SER A 152 8.19 4.78 2.10
CA SER A 152 9.26 4.22 1.27
C SER A 152 9.94 2.98 1.86
N ASN A 153 9.83 2.74 3.18
CA ASN A 153 10.43 1.58 3.83
C ASN A 153 9.49 0.37 3.93
N LEU A 154 8.20 0.53 3.61
CA LEU A 154 7.19 -0.53 3.76
C LEU A 154 7.52 -1.73 2.86
N TYR A 155 7.82 -1.49 1.59
CA TYR A 155 8.06 -2.57 0.63
C TYR A 155 9.33 -3.38 0.96
N ALA A 156 10.43 -2.72 1.31
CA ALA A 156 11.67 -3.41 1.69
C ALA A 156 11.47 -4.30 2.93
N THR A 157 10.73 -3.81 3.94
CA THR A 157 10.42 -4.59 5.14
C THR A 157 9.47 -5.73 4.80
N TYR A 158 8.49 -5.51 3.93
CA TYR A 158 7.61 -6.57 3.44
C TYR A 158 8.44 -7.69 2.80
N ARG A 159 9.35 -7.36 1.88
CA ARG A 159 10.22 -8.34 1.22
C ARG A 159 11.04 -9.17 2.21
N GLN A 160 11.50 -8.56 3.30
CA GLN A 160 12.22 -9.26 4.35
C GLN A 160 11.34 -10.22 5.14
N GLU A 161 10.16 -9.77 5.58
CA GLU A 161 9.23 -10.58 6.36
C GLU A 161 8.60 -11.71 5.53
N GLU A 162 8.29 -11.42 4.28
CA GLU A 162 7.82 -12.37 3.27
C GLU A 162 8.81 -13.54 3.13
N ALA A 163 10.10 -13.23 2.93
CA ALA A 163 11.15 -14.25 2.83
C ALA A 163 11.27 -15.07 4.12
N ARG A 164 11.19 -14.42 5.29
CA ARG A 164 11.20 -15.12 6.59
C ARG A 164 10.01 -16.07 6.73
N LEU A 165 8.81 -15.61 6.39
CA LEU A 165 7.60 -16.43 6.46
C LEU A 165 7.68 -17.64 5.52
N ARG A 166 8.25 -17.48 4.32
CA ARG A 166 8.47 -18.60 3.39
C ARG A 166 9.49 -19.60 3.92
N ASP A 167 10.55 -19.14 4.57
CA ASP A 167 11.52 -20.02 5.24
C ASP A 167 10.89 -20.80 6.41
N ASP A 168 10.00 -20.15 7.17
CA ASP A 168 9.28 -20.75 8.29
C ASP A 168 8.15 -21.70 7.83
N HIS A 169 7.55 -21.45 6.66
CA HIS A 169 6.35 -22.10 6.16
C HIS A 169 6.45 -22.49 4.68
N GLY A 170 6.67 -23.79 4.40
CA GLY A 170 6.85 -24.28 3.03
C GLY A 170 5.63 -24.20 2.09
N ASN A 171 4.40 -24.09 2.62
CA ASN A 171 3.15 -23.94 1.84
C ASN A 171 2.47 -22.60 2.13
N LEU A 172 3.25 -21.54 2.33
CA LEU A 172 2.74 -20.20 2.58
C LEU A 172 2.00 -19.66 1.35
N GLU A 173 0.76 -19.20 1.54
CA GLU A 173 0.05 -18.39 0.55
C GLU A 173 -0.28 -17.03 1.16
N ILE A 174 0.38 -15.97 0.71
CA ILE A 174 0.02 -14.61 1.13
C ILE A 174 -1.29 -14.21 0.44
N ARG A 175 -2.26 -13.81 1.25
CA ARG A 175 -3.60 -13.38 0.80
C ARG A 175 -3.59 -11.91 0.44
N ARG A 176 -3.05 -11.07 1.33
CA ARG A 176 -2.94 -9.61 1.12
C ARG A 176 -2.04 -8.95 2.16
N VAL A 177 -1.75 -7.69 1.91
CA VAL A 177 -1.11 -6.76 2.84
C VAL A 177 -2.09 -5.66 3.20
N VAL A 178 -2.34 -5.47 4.49
CA VAL A 178 -3.27 -4.47 5.05
C VAL A 178 -2.45 -3.37 5.71
N LEU A 179 -2.56 -2.13 5.22
CA LEU A 179 -1.78 -1.03 5.80
C LEU A 179 -2.45 -0.47 7.06
N GLU A 180 -1.68 0.19 7.94
CA GLU A 180 -2.19 0.84 9.16
C GLU A 180 -3.45 1.69 8.90
N GLN A 181 -3.46 2.42 7.79
CA GLN A 181 -4.59 3.26 7.39
C GLN A 181 -5.88 2.48 7.12
N ASP A 182 -5.81 1.22 6.65
CA ASP A 182 -6.96 0.35 6.44
C ASP A 182 -7.53 -0.09 7.78
N LEU A 183 -6.64 -0.55 8.68
CA LEU A 183 -7.02 -0.95 10.03
C LEU A 183 -7.64 0.22 10.80
N LYS A 184 -7.06 1.42 10.67
CA LYS A 184 -7.63 2.65 11.22
C LYS A 184 -8.97 2.99 10.59
N ARG A 185 -9.14 2.81 9.29
CA ARG A 185 -10.43 3.05 8.61
C ARG A 185 -11.49 2.11 9.17
N GLU A 186 -11.23 0.80 9.23
CA GLU A 186 -12.16 -0.18 9.84
C GLU A 186 -12.51 0.17 11.29
N TYR A 187 -11.51 0.59 12.08
CA TYR A 187 -11.73 1.02 13.45
C TYR A 187 -12.66 2.25 13.52
N GLN A 188 -12.40 3.27 12.69
CA GLN A 188 -13.26 4.45 12.61
C GLN A 188 -14.68 4.10 12.15
N GLU A 189 -14.83 3.15 11.24
CA GLU A 189 -16.14 2.67 10.83
C GLU A 189 -16.89 1.97 11.96
N PHE A 190 -16.22 1.08 12.71
CA PHE A 190 -16.79 0.45 13.91
C PHE A 190 -17.25 1.47 14.96
N LEU A 191 -16.42 2.50 15.20
CA LEU A 191 -16.74 3.59 16.11
C LEU A 191 -17.98 4.38 15.66
N GLN A 192 -18.21 4.50 14.36
CA GLN A 192 -19.28 5.30 13.77
C GLN A 192 -20.51 4.50 13.33
N GLU A 193 -20.45 3.17 13.34
CA GLU A 193 -21.52 2.28 12.86
C GLU A 193 -22.88 2.62 13.49
N ARG A 194 -22.92 2.84 14.81
CA ARG A 194 -24.14 3.21 15.55
C ARG A 194 -24.65 4.63 15.24
N ASN A 195 -23.81 5.47 14.66
CA ASN A 195 -24.15 6.85 14.32
C ASN A 195 -24.70 6.98 12.89
N ARG A 196 -24.55 5.96 12.02
CA ARG A 196 -24.94 6.03 10.60
C ARG A 196 -26.45 6.23 10.39
N ASP A 197 -27.29 5.76 11.32
CA ASP A 197 -28.76 5.85 11.23
C ASP A 197 -29.41 6.83 12.23
N CYS A 198 -28.62 7.63 12.95
CA CYS A 198 -29.13 8.53 13.97
C CYS A 198 -28.98 10.00 13.56
N SER A 199 -30.08 10.62 13.10
CA SER A 199 -30.10 12.03 12.68
C SER A 199 -29.77 13.01 13.81
N ASP A 200 -29.91 12.57 15.06
CA ASP A 200 -29.64 13.35 16.27
C ASP A 200 -28.26 13.03 16.90
N SER A 201 -27.42 12.25 16.22
CA SER A 201 -26.05 11.99 16.68
C SER A 201 -25.20 13.26 16.63
N ASP A 202 -24.48 13.55 17.70
CA ASP A 202 -23.51 14.66 17.78
C ASP A 202 -22.21 14.37 16.99
N GLY A 203 -22.16 13.23 16.29
CA GLY A 203 -21.01 12.74 15.53
C GLY A 203 -19.91 12.15 16.39
N ARG A 204 -20.07 12.11 17.72
CA ARG A 204 -19.11 11.47 18.62
C ARG A 204 -19.37 9.96 18.65
N PRO A 205 -18.31 9.14 18.57
CA PRO A 205 -18.44 7.71 18.84
C PRO A 205 -19.07 7.48 20.21
N ASN A 206 -20.02 6.56 20.29
CA ASN A 206 -20.70 6.17 21.52
C ASN A 206 -20.30 4.77 22.00
N ARG A 207 -19.21 4.21 21.46
CA ARG A 207 -18.64 2.94 21.89
C ARG A 207 -18.00 3.09 23.26
N ASP A 208 -18.31 2.16 24.16
CA ASP A 208 -17.65 2.10 25.46
C ASP A 208 -16.28 1.41 25.38
N GLU A 209 -15.53 1.45 26.49
CA GLU A 209 -14.18 0.90 26.57
C GLU A 209 -14.13 -0.62 26.36
N ASP A 210 -15.13 -1.34 26.88
CA ASP A 210 -15.19 -2.80 26.77
C ASP A 210 -15.52 -3.21 25.33
N GLU A 211 -16.39 -2.48 24.64
CA GLU A 211 -16.65 -2.67 23.21
C GLU A 211 -15.40 -2.45 22.36
N ILE A 212 -14.62 -1.41 22.66
CA ILE A 212 -13.37 -1.13 21.93
C ILE A 212 -12.34 -2.22 22.20
N ARG A 213 -12.25 -2.70 23.45
CA ARG A 213 -11.34 -3.79 23.84
C ARG A 213 -11.72 -5.10 23.17
N ASP A 214 -13.02 -5.40 23.09
CA ASP A 214 -13.54 -6.59 22.41
C ASP A 214 -13.27 -6.53 20.91
N TRP A 215 -13.50 -5.37 20.28
CA TRP A 215 -13.18 -5.15 18.86
C TRP A 215 -11.69 -5.38 18.57
N ALA A 216 -10.80 -4.87 19.43
CA ALA A 216 -9.37 -5.07 19.28
C ALA A 216 -8.98 -6.55 19.45
N ARG A 217 -9.54 -7.22 20.46
CA ARG A 217 -9.33 -8.65 20.72
C ARG A 217 -9.79 -9.52 19.55
N GLU A 218 -10.93 -9.22 18.94
CA GLU A 218 -11.45 -9.96 17.78
C GLU A 218 -10.58 -9.82 16.54
N ARG A 219 -9.77 -8.77 16.47
CA ARG A 219 -8.83 -8.49 15.37
C ARG A 219 -7.39 -8.77 15.74
N ASP A 220 -7.16 -9.39 16.90
CA ASP A 220 -5.83 -9.65 17.44
C ASP A 220 -4.93 -8.39 17.49
N LEU A 221 -5.53 -7.22 17.74
CA LEU A 221 -4.82 -5.94 17.85
C LEU A 221 -4.48 -5.61 19.32
N PRO A 222 -3.29 -5.05 19.61
CA PRO A 222 -2.92 -4.66 20.96
C PRO A 222 -3.84 -3.56 21.52
N TYR A 223 -4.29 -3.75 22.77
CA TYR A 223 -5.08 -2.77 23.51
C TYR A 223 -4.42 -2.45 24.86
N PHE A 224 -3.92 -1.23 25.02
CA PHE A 224 -3.33 -0.76 26.28
C PHE A 224 -3.40 0.76 26.39
N ASP A 225 -3.35 1.26 27.63
CA ASP A 225 -3.53 2.68 27.97
C ASP A 225 -4.84 3.29 27.41
N GLY A 226 -5.89 2.47 27.31
CA GLY A 226 -7.22 2.88 26.86
C GLY A 226 -7.37 3.02 25.34
N GLN A 227 -6.40 2.54 24.56
CA GLN A 227 -6.34 2.76 23.11
C GLN A 227 -5.95 1.47 22.37
N VAL A 228 -6.46 1.36 21.14
CA VAL A 228 -6.03 0.34 20.18
C VAL A 228 -4.75 0.82 19.51
N HIS A 229 -3.75 -0.05 19.43
CA HIS A 229 -2.50 0.20 18.72
C HIS A 229 -2.52 -0.55 17.39
N PHE A 230 -2.05 0.10 16.34
CA PHE A 230 -2.07 -0.42 14.98
C PHE A 230 -0.63 -0.60 14.50
N PRO A 231 -0.30 -1.75 13.89
CA PRO A 231 0.98 -1.93 13.23
C PRO A 231 1.06 -1.08 11.96
N ASP A 232 2.26 -0.79 11.48
CA ASP A 232 2.46 -0.09 10.20
C ASP A 232 1.82 -0.84 9.02
N TYR A 233 1.91 -2.17 9.04
CA TYR A 233 1.11 -3.04 8.18
C TYR A 233 0.97 -4.45 8.76
N ARG A 234 -0.02 -5.17 8.24
CA ARG A 234 -0.30 -6.57 8.54
C ARG A 234 -0.19 -7.40 7.26
N ILE A 235 0.53 -8.51 7.30
CA ILE A 235 0.53 -9.52 6.25
C ILE A 235 -0.51 -10.56 6.63
N GLU A 236 -1.54 -10.75 5.81
CA GLU A 236 -2.50 -11.85 5.98
C GLU A 236 -2.14 -12.99 5.04
N TYR A 237 -2.08 -14.20 5.57
CA TYR A 237 -1.60 -15.37 4.85
C TYR A 237 -2.26 -16.66 5.33
N GLU A 238 -2.18 -17.68 4.50
CA GLU A 238 -2.65 -19.02 4.81
C GLU A 238 -1.46 -19.99 4.89
N VAL A 239 -1.47 -20.85 5.91
CA VAL A 239 -0.56 -22.00 5.99
C VAL A 239 -1.38 -23.24 6.32
N ASP A 240 -1.26 -24.27 5.48
CA ASP A 240 -1.97 -25.55 5.64
C ASP A 240 -3.50 -25.39 5.83
N GLY A 241 -4.14 -24.52 5.03
CA GLY A 241 -5.58 -24.28 5.12
C GLY A 241 -6.02 -23.42 6.30
N ARG A 242 -5.09 -22.80 7.03
CA ARG A 242 -5.41 -21.95 8.19
C ARG A 242 -4.95 -20.53 7.96
N GLU A 243 -5.89 -19.61 8.11
CA GLU A 243 -5.62 -18.18 8.12
C GLU A 243 -4.75 -17.79 9.33
N ARG A 244 -3.80 -16.91 9.04
CA ARG A 244 -2.83 -16.34 9.95
C ARG A 244 -2.55 -14.90 9.52
N HIS A 245 -1.97 -14.14 10.43
CA HIS A 245 -1.44 -12.83 10.11
C HIS A 245 -0.13 -12.58 10.85
N GLU A 246 0.67 -11.66 10.33
CA GLU A 246 1.86 -11.12 10.98
C GLU A 246 1.74 -9.59 11.00
N ASP A 247 1.84 -9.01 12.19
CA ASP A 247 1.86 -7.56 12.41
C ASP A 247 3.30 -7.05 12.34
N VAL A 248 3.56 -6.08 11.47
CA VAL A 248 4.91 -5.57 11.21
C VAL A 248 5.03 -4.09 11.56
N GLU A 249 6.08 -3.76 12.30
CA GLU A 249 6.44 -2.41 12.73
C GLU A 249 7.73 -1.96 12.03
N LEU A 250 7.72 -0.80 11.39
CA LEU A 250 8.88 -0.17 10.79
C LEU A 250 9.72 0.54 11.84
N PHE A 251 10.85 -0.07 12.19
CA PHE A 251 11.89 0.63 12.93
C PHE A 251 12.71 1.51 11.97
N THR A 252 12.17 2.68 11.60
CA THR A 252 12.98 3.68 10.91
C THR A 252 14.06 4.20 11.87
N PRO A 253 15.35 4.23 11.49
CA PRO A 253 16.46 4.56 12.40
C PRO A 253 16.45 6.00 12.92
N THR A 254 15.45 6.81 12.56
CA THR A 254 15.22 8.13 13.18
C THR A 254 14.85 8.01 14.66
N THR A 255 14.51 6.82 15.16
CA THR A 255 14.51 6.53 16.61
C THR A 255 15.38 5.32 16.92
N ALA A 256 16.64 5.57 17.24
CA ALA A 256 17.59 4.54 17.61
C ALA A 256 17.17 3.77 18.88
N ALA A 257 17.24 2.44 18.76
CA ALA A 257 17.43 1.42 19.78
C ALA A 257 16.25 1.03 20.67
N LEU A 258 15.35 0.19 20.15
CA LEU A 258 14.76 -0.90 20.93
C LEU A 258 14.60 -2.14 20.04
N THR A 259 15.41 -3.16 20.29
CA THR A 259 15.21 -4.51 19.76
C THR A 259 13.90 -5.07 20.33
N PRO A 260 12.92 -5.52 19.51
CA PRO A 260 11.75 -6.20 20.04
C PRO A 260 12.16 -7.57 20.61
N PRO A 261 11.60 -8.03 21.75
CA PRO A 261 11.79 -9.40 22.17
C PRO A 261 11.08 -10.34 21.19
N ALA A 262 11.79 -11.38 20.73
CA ALA A 262 11.23 -12.44 19.93
C ALA A 262 9.98 -13.05 20.59
N ALA A 263 8.90 -13.18 19.83
CA ALA A 263 7.67 -13.82 20.28
C ALA A 263 7.95 -15.26 20.75
N PRO A 264 7.35 -15.73 21.85
CA PRO A 264 7.55 -17.09 22.32
C PRO A 264 6.86 -18.10 21.39
N ARG A 265 7.63 -19.08 20.88
CA ARG A 265 7.10 -20.24 20.15
C ARG A 265 6.13 -21.02 21.05
N PRO A 266 5.03 -21.58 20.51
CA PRO A 266 4.09 -22.36 21.31
C PRO A 266 4.75 -23.67 21.77
N ALA A 267 4.93 -23.81 23.08
CA ALA A 267 5.35 -25.06 23.71
C ALA A 267 4.18 -26.07 23.72
N SER A 268 4.51 -27.30 23.37
CA SER A 268 3.66 -28.49 23.43
C SER A 268 3.03 -28.68 24.81
N ALA A 269 1.73 -29.00 24.79
CA ALA A 269 0.90 -29.19 25.96
C ALA A 269 1.45 -30.26 26.92
N SER A 270 1.54 -29.89 28.20
CA SER A 270 1.48 -30.83 29.32
C SER A 270 0.74 -30.16 30.47
N THR A 271 -0.36 -30.80 30.84
CA THR A 271 -1.33 -30.48 31.90
C THR A 271 -0.70 -30.24 33.27
N SER A 272 -1.07 -29.15 33.95
CA SER A 272 -1.14 -29.06 35.41
C SER A 272 -1.84 -27.77 35.83
N SER A 273 -2.84 -27.90 36.70
CA SER A 273 -3.70 -26.86 37.27
C SER A 273 -2.98 -25.91 38.24
N ASP A 274 -3.16 -24.60 38.10
CA ASP A 274 -3.53 -23.66 39.18
C ASP A 274 -3.67 -22.20 38.64
N PRO A 275 -4.49 -21.32 39.27
CA PRO A 275 -4.85 -20.01 38.72
C PRO A 275 -4.02 -18.84 39.29
N ALA A 276 -4.06 -17.72 38.57
CA ALA A 276 -3.61 -16.37 38.91
C ALA A 276 -2.11 -16.04 38.72
N VAL A 277 -1.79 -15.49 37.54
CA VAL A 277 -0.76 -14.45 37.39
C VAL A 277 -1.27 -13.44 36.36
N ALA A 278 -1.67 -12.26 36.83
CA ALA A 278 -1.85 -11.09 35.98
C ALA A 278 -0.47 -10.69 35.43
N ALA A 279 -0.32 -10.75 34.11
CA ALA A 279 0.90 -10.30 33.44
C ALA A 279 1.04 -8.78 33.60
N VAL A 280 1.96 -8.37 34.46
CA VAL A 280 2.40 -6.98 34.60
C VAL A 280 3.27 -6.65 33.39
N VAL A 281 2.74 -5.82 32.49
CA VAL A 281 3.52 -5.23 31.39
C VAL A 281 4.53 -4.24 31.99
N PRO A 282 5.84 -4.34 31.71
CA PRO A 282 6.83 -3.45 32.30
C PRO A 282 6.66 -1.98 31.88
N ASP A 283 6.79 -1.06 32.84
CA ASP A 283 6.65 0.41 32.69
C ASP A 283 7.53 1.05 31.58
N ARG A 284 8.50 0.32 31.02
CA ARG A 284 9.31 0.82 29.88
C ARG A 284 8.57 0.81 28.54
N ILE A 285 7.52 -0.01 28.39
CA ILE A 285 6.68 -0.02 27.18
C ILE A 285 5.86 1.28 27.10
N ARG A 286 5.31 1.75 28.23
CA ARG A 286 4.52 3.00 28.34
C ARG A 286 5.20 4.29 27.86
N ALA A 287 6.54 4.32 27.79
CA ALA A 287 7.27 5.54 27.44
C ALA A 287 7.49 5.70 25.91
N SER A 288 7.51 4.60 25.16
CA SER A 288 7.73 4.62 23.70
C SER A 288 6.48 5.06 22.92
N TRP A 289 5.30 4.66 23.41
CA TRP A 289 4.01 4.94 22.76
C TRP A 289 3.44 6.34 23.04
N ARG A 290 4.11 7.16 23.86
CA ARG A 290 3.66 8.52 24.19
C ARG A 290 3.97 9.58 23.14
N ASN A 291 4.75 9.27 22.10
CA ASN A 291 5.30 10.30 21.21
C ASN A 291 4.76 10.32 19.77
N SER A 292 3.74 9.53 19.46
CA SER A 292 3.05 9.61 18.16
C SER A 292 1.62 10.13 18.34
N TYR A 293 1.49 11.45 18.20
CA TYR A 293 0.23 12.22 18.10
C TYR A 293 -0.70 12.26 19.33
N ASP A 294 -0.37 13.16 20.27
CA ASP A 294 -1.36 13.79 21.15
C ASP A 294 -2.23 14.76 20.31
N ALA A 295 -3.12 14.21 19.49
CA ALA A 295 -4.16 14.97 18.81
C ALA A 295 -5.40 15.04 19.71
N ARG A 296 -5.30 15.82 20.80
CA ARG A 296 -6.51 16.38 21.42
C ARG A 296 -7.23 17.18 20.36
N ILE A 297 -8.43 16.75 20.01
CA ILE A 297 -9.37 17.50 19.18
C ILE A 297 -9.63 18.85 19.87
N PRO A 298 -9.22 20.01 19.33
CA PRO A 298 -9.63 21.28 19.89
C PRO A 298 -11.11 21.51 19.54
N ALA A 299 -11.94 21.65 20.57
CA ALA A 299 -13.31 22.14 20.43
C ALA A 299 -13.29 23.48 19.67
N ARG A 300 -14.05 23.56 18.58
CA ARG A 300 -14.28 24.85 17.89
C ARG A 300 -15.07 25.78 18.80
N PRO A 301 -14.76 27.09 18.81
CA PRO A 301 -15.46 28.05 19.66
C PRO A 301 -16.87 28.34 19.13
N ASP A 302 -17.75 28.47 20.11
CA ASP A 302 -19.16 28.88 20.12
C ASP A 302 -19.49 29.99 19.10
N VAL A 303 -20.30 29.65 18.08
CA VAL A 303 -20.90 30.65 17.18
C VAL A 303 -22.18 31.16 17.84
N ARG A 304 -22.05 32.33 18.47
CA ARG A 304 -23.16 33.09 19.03
C ARG A 304 -24.29 33.31 18.01
N GLN A 305 -25.47 32.88 18.45
CA GLN A 305 -26.82 33.21 18.00
C GLN A 305 -26.94 34.57 17.28
N ARG A 306 -27.35 34.54 16.00
CA ARG A 306 -28.11 35.65 15.39
C ARG A 306 -29.59 35.28 15.41
N GLN A 307 -30.33 35.97 16.27
CA GLN A 307 -31.78 35.95 16.31
C GLN A 307 -32.35 36.45 14.98
N TYR A 308 -33.22 35.65 14.38
CA TYR A 308 -34.10 36.02 13.28
C TYR A 308 -35.37 36.63 13.90
N GLN A 309 -35.68 37.90 13.63
CA GLN A 309 -36.99 38.49 13.91
C GLN A 309 -37.74 38.68 12.58
N PRO A 310 -39.01 38.24 12.47
CA PRO A 310 -39.86 38.51 11.32
C PRO A 310 -40.66 39.80 11.53
N GLY A 311 -40.81 40.63 10.49
CA GLY A 311 -41.75 41.75 10.53
C GLY A 311 -41.66 42.72 9.35
N ASP A 312 -42.79 42.88 8.68
CA ASP A 312 -43.25 44.03 7.89
C ASP A 312 -42.65 44.29 6.48
N GLY A 313 -43.39 43.86 5.45
CA GLY A 313 -43.63 44.72 4.27
C GLY A 313 -44.86 45.61 4.51
N PRO A 314 -45.45 46.27 3.49
CA PRO A 314 -44.90 46.77 2.22
C PRO A 314 -45.33 48.23 1.92
N ARG A 315 -44.53 49.04 1.21
CA ARG A 315 -44.94 50.25 0.43
C ARG A 315 -43.84 50.49 -0.62
N GLY A 316 -44.04 50.55 -1.95
CA GLY A 316 -45.10 51.15 -2.75
C GLY A 316 -44.53 52.42 -3.41
N LEU A 317 -44.30 52.43 -4.73
CA LEU A 317 -44.16 53.62 -5.63
C LEU A 317 -43.89 53.11 -7.06
N ARG A 318 -44.94 53.07 -7.91
CA ARG A 318 -45.37 54.08 -8.90
C ARG A 318 -44.60 54.05 -10.22
N LEU A 319 -45.30 53.50 -11.21
CA LEU A 319 -45.10 53.70 -12.65
C LEU A 319 -45.45 55.14 -13.02
N HIS A 320 -44.59 55.79 -13.80
CA HIS A 320 -44.92 56.98 -14.58
C HIS A 320 -44.90 56.61 -16.06
N ALA A 321 -46.05 56.76 -16.71
CA ALA A 321 -46.21 56.85 -18.15
C ALA A 321 -46.70 58.27 -18.47
N THR A 322 -46.16 58.90 -19.52
CA THR A 322 -46.78 59.92 -20.42
C THR A 322 -45.68 60.29 -21.45
N THR A 323 -45.68 59.76 -22.67
CA THR A 323 -46.31 60.25 -23.93
C THR A 323 -45.42 61.19 -24.74
N ALA A 324 -45.07 60.76 -25.95
CA ALA A 324 -45.26 61.45 -27.23
C ALA A 324 -45.26 60.41 -28.35
#